data_AF-A0A953B049-F1
#
_entry.id   AF-A0A953B049-F1
#
_cell.length_a   1.000
_cell.length_b   1.000
_cell.length_c   1.000
_cell.angle_alpha   90.00
_cell.angle_beta   90.00
_cell.angle_gamma   90.00
#
_symmetry.space_group_name_H-M   'P 1'
#
loop_
_entity.id
_entity.type
_entity.pdbx_description
1 polymer ?
#
loop_
_entity_poly.entity_id
_entity_poly.type
_entity_poly.pdbx_seq_one_letter_code
_entity_poly.pdbx_strand_id
1 'polypeptide(L)'
;MQAAASAEAEGQTLEDFAERLRADFAAPREATAPRRDAIQLITCQKAKGLEWDAVIVPFFCRKIYTSDDNFPRVLVVPQADEVIAAFGKSAVPAHARDAIKQAQRREMERILYVAMTRARHTLVLAADRALFAKADGTAPDASLMKWFRSDQGQENASHLAGLKTRAAGCRTTREHHRNLAHREDEAGQSVSLPSPALDTAIARASDFLLQLNPSEFLSCDPRIGPTNAQIWKETDIEFRARTLPSAATRYGVWWHELMRKLPWHAEPAMWQAIFDESLASSPDSSRSKHEWQLFNQYVARNRDFFAGNILTEMPFFWRINDRECLEGVVDLACFNPLKRHWLLLDWKTNQITPGETDRLRLFYLPQMAAYSKAVAEVTKQPVSTMIYSTATGRSLFYDAEQLDREWERLRALT
;
A
#
# COMPACT_ATOMS: atom_id res chain seq x y z
N MET A 1 9.53 -20.55 3.80
CA MET A 1 10.52 -21.64 3.63
C MET A 1 11.71 -21.18 2.82
N GLN A 2 11.57 -20.69 1.58
CA GLN A 2 12.74 -20.39 0.73
C GLN A 2 13.58 -19.19 1.20
N ALA A 3 12.97 -18.10 1.70
CA ALA A 3 13.69 -16.97 2.27
C ALA A 3 14.47 -17.33 3.55
N ALA A 4 13.94 -18.27 4.34
CA ALA A 4 14.62 -18.79 5.52
C ALA A 4 15.81 -19.67 5.12
N ALA A 5 15.63 -20.53 4.11
CA ALA A 5 16.71 -21.36 3.57
C ALA A 5 17.85 -20.53 2.93
N SER A 6 17.54 -19.43 2.25
CA SER A 6 18.56 -18.49 1.74
C SER A 6 19.25 -17.75 2.88
N ALA A 7 18.50 -17.27 3.89
CA ALA A 7 19.08 -16.58 5.05
C ALA A 7 20.04 -17.48 5.83
N GLU A 8 19.66 -18.75 6.01
CA GLU A 8 20.49 -19.76 6.66
C GLU A 8 21.74 -20.09 5.82
N ALA A 9 21.62 -20.21 4.50
CA ALA A 9 22.76 -20.40 3.59
C ALA A 9 23.70 -19.18 3.54
N GLU A 10 23.17 -17.98 3.77
CA GLU A 10 23.90 -16.72 3.87
C GLU A 10 24.46 -16.46 5.28
N GLY A 11 24.23 -17.37 6.24
CA GLY A 11 24.74 -17.28 7.61
C GLY A 11 24.05 -16.23 8.48
N GLN A 12 22.86 -15.75 8.10
CA GLN A 12 22.09 -14.78 8.88
C GLN A 12 21.58 -15.40 10.18
N THR A 13 21.61 -14.62 11.26
CA THR A 13 20.99 -15.05 12.51
C THR A 13 19.47 -15.01 12.38
N LEU A 14 18.78 -15.75 13.25
CA LEU A 14 17.30 -15.77 13.26
C LEU A 14 16.72 -14.36 13.50
N GLU A 15 17.44 -13.52 14.24
CA GLU A 15 17.05 -12.16 14.59
C GLU A 15 17.16 -11.23 13.37
N ASP A 16 18.27 -11.29 12.62
CA ASP A 16 18.46 -10.55 11.36
C ASP A 16 17.43 -10.97 10.30
N PHE A 17 17.13 -12.28 10.23
CA PHE A 17 16.11 -12.78 9.32
C PHE A 17 14.71 -12.28 9.68
N ALA A 18 14.39 -12.18 10.98
CA ALA A 18 13.12 -11.67 11.47
C ALA A 18 12.98 -10.15 11.28
N GLU A 19 14.04 -9.39 11.48
CA GLU A 19 14.15 -7.95 11.17
C GLU A 19 13.91 -7.70 9.68
N ARG A 20 14.60 -8.46 8.80
CA ARG A 20 14.42 -8.35 7.34
C ARG A 20 13.00 -8.69 6.90
N LEU A 21 12.38 -9.72 7.48
CA LEU A 21 10.98 -10.06 7.19
C LEU A 21 9.98 -9.00 7.68
N ARG A 22 10.31 -8.26 8.74
CA ARG A 22 9.50 -7.13 9.23
C ARG A 22 9.65 -5.91 8.32
N ALA A 23 10.88 -5.61 7.89
CA ALA A 23 11.18 -4.51 6.97
C ALA A 23 10.50 -4.72 5.61
N ASP A 24 10.60 -5.92 5.03
CA ASP A 24 10.02 -6.25 3.72
C ASP A 24 8.54 -6.70 3.78
N PHE A 25 7.86 -6.50 4.92
CA PHE A 25 6.50 -7.03 5.12
C PHE A 25 5.46 -6.37 4.20
N ALA A 26 5.66 -5.08 3.93
CA ALA A 26 4.78 -4.22 3.16
C ALA A 26 5.16 -4.16 1.67
N ALA A 27 6.46 -4.30 1.37
CA ALA A 27 6.98 -4.19 0.02
C ALA A 27 6.16 -5.06 -0.96
N PRO A 28 5.69 -4.50 -2.10
CA PRO A 28 5.14 -5.31 -3.15
C PRO A 28 6.24 -6.29 -3.53
N ARG A 29 6.02 -7.58 -3.24
CA ARG A 29 6.90 -8.62 -3.75
C ARG A 29 6.85 -8.50 -5.26
N GLU A 30 7.88 -7.89 -5.84
CA GLU A 30 8.14 -8.03 -7.26
C GLU A 30 8.07 -9.52 -7.56
N ALA A 31 7.35 -9.87 -8.62
CA ALA A 31 7.44 -11.20 -9.16
C ALA A 31 8.91 -11.34 -9.55
N THR A 32 9.70 -11.97 -8.66
CA THR A 32 11.12 -12.18 -8.85
C THR A 32 11.29 -12.68 -10.27
N ALA A 33 12.20 -12.04 -11.03
CA ALA A 33 12.50 -12.49 -12.38
C ALA A 33 12.67 -14.01 -12.33
N PRO A 34 11.95 -14.78 -13.16
CA PRO A 34 11.97 -16.23 -13.09
C PRO A 34 13.41 -16.69 -13.08
N ARG A 35 13.82 -17.35 -12.00
CA ARG A 35 15.14 -17.96 -11.91
C ARG A 35 15.25 -18.93 -13.09
N ARG A 36 16.33 -18.82 -13.87
CA ARG A 36 16.62 -19.80 -14.94
C ARG A 36 16.54 -21.21 -14.33
N ASP A 37 15.81 -22.10 -14.99
CA ASP A 37 15.54 -23.50 -14.59
C ASP A 37 14.63 -23.74 -13.37
N ALA A 38 13.74 -22.79 -13.02
CA ALA A 38 12.77 -22.99 -11.94
C ALA A 38 11.30 -22.88 -12.39
N ILE A 39 10.41 -23.66 -11.76
CA ILE A 39 8.95 -23.53 -11.89
C ILE A 39 8.45 -22.51 -10.87
N GLN A 40 7.79 -21.45 -11.33
CA GLN A 40 7.17 -20.46 -10.45
C GLN A 40 5.85 -20.98 -9.87
N LEU A 41 5.73 -20.96 -8.53
CA LEU A 41 4.53 -21.37 -7.82
C LEU A 41 3.81 -20.13 -7.29
N ILE A 42 2.66 -19.83 -7.88
CA ILE A 42 1.88 -18.62 -7.59
C ILE A 42 0.41 -18.96 -7.36
N THR A 43 -0.31 -18.05 -6.71
CA THR A 43 -1.76 -18.17 -6.55
C THR A 43 -2.48 -17.65 -7.79
N CYS A 44 -3.68 -18.19 -8.08
CA CYS A 44 -4.48 -17.76 -9.23
C CYS A 44 -4.79 -16.26 -9.23
N GLN A 45 -4.97 -15.64 -8.06
CA GLN A 45 -5.19 -14.20 -7.95
C GLN A 45 -3.94 -13.39 -8.33
N LYS A 46 -2.75 -13.87 -7.96
CA LYS A 46 -1.47 -13.23 -8.32
C LYS A 46 -1.15 -13.37 -9.80
N ALA A 47 -1.77 -14.32 -10.49
CA ALA A 47 -1.55 -14.55 -11.90
C ALA A 47 -2.22 -13.48 -12.81
N LYS A 48 -3.14 -12.67 -12.27
CA LYS A 48 -3.87 -11.66 -13.04
C LYS A 48 -2.91 -10.63 -13.64
N GLY A 49 -2.98 -10.42 -14.96
CA GLY A 49 -2.12 -9.48 -15.68
C GLY A 49 -0.75 -10.04 -16.05
N LEU A 50 -0.43 -11.27 -15.64
CA LEU A 50 0.77 -12.00 -16.03
C LEU A 50 0.42 -13.08 -17.04
N GLU A 51 1.43 -13.59 -17.76
CA GLU A 51 1.30 -14.68 -18.73
C GLU A 51 2.55 -15.55 -18.73
N TRP A 52 2.37 -16.84 -19.02
CA TRP A 52 3.47 -17.81 -19.15
C TRP A 52 3.29 -18.64 -20.41
N ASP A 53 4.38 -19.13 -20.95
CA ASP A 53 4.33 -20.05 -22.09
C ASP A 53 3.57 -21.34 -21.76
N ALA A 54 3.79 -21.85 -20.54
CA ALA A 54 3.08 -22.99 -20.00
C ALA A 54 2.58 -22.72 -18.58
N VAL A 55 1.35 -23.16 -18.29
CA VAL A 55 0.74 -23.08 -16.95
C VAL A 55 0.25 -24.46 -16.54
N ILE A 56 0.54 -24.83 -15.30
CA ILE A 56 0.06 -26.06 -14.67
C ILE A 56 -0.94 -25.67 -13.59
N VAL A 57 -2.17 -26.19 -13.67
CA VAL A 57 -3.20 -26.02 -12.64
C VAL A 57 -3.30 -27.34 -11.87
N PRO A 58 -2.66 -27.44 -10.68
CA PRO A 58 -2.73 -28.63 -9.85
C PRO A 58 -4.05 -28.71 -9.08
N PHE A 59 -4.34 -29.85 -8.45
CA PHE A 59 -5.42 -29.98 -7.45
C PHE A 59 -6.83 -29.74 -7.98
N PHE A 60 -7.10 -30.21 -9.20
CA PHE A 60 -8.36 -29.91 -9.88
C PHE A 60 -9.58 -30.54 -9.18
N CYS A 61 -9.42 -31.73 -8.57
CA CYS A 61 -10.48 -32.42 -7.84
C CYS A 61 -10.50 -32.10 -6.34
N ARG A 62 -9.49 -31.42 -5.80
CA ARG A 62 -9.36 -31.20 -4.36
C ARG A 62 -10.44 -30.24 -3.84
N LYS A 63 -10.99 -30.53 -2.67
CA LYS A 63 -11.87 -29.60 -1.96
C LYS A 63 -11.09 -28.36 -1.52
N ILE A 64 -11.59 -27.18 -1.89
CA ILE A 64 -11.10 -25.89 -1.45
C ILE A 64 -11.93 -25.46 -0.24
N TYR A 65 -11.26 -25.22 0.87
CA TYR A 65 -11.87 -24.73 2.10
C TYR A 65 -11.78 -23.21 2.11
N THR A 66 -12.92 -22.53 2.28
CA THR A 66 -12.95 -21.09 2.55
C THR A 66 -13.12 -20.87 4.06
N SER A 67 -12.67 -19.72 4.57
CA SER A 67 -12.77 -19.35 5.98
C SER A 67 -14.22 -19.09 6.45
N ASP A 68 -15.21 -19.25 5.57
CA ASP A 68 -16.63 -19.01 5.82
C ASP A 68 -17.30 -20.08 6.68
N ASP A 69 -16.52 -20.95 7.32
CA ASP A 69 -17.02 -21.90 8.32
C ASP A 69 -16.90 -21.37 9.77
N ASN A 70 -16.24 -20.22 9.99
CA ASN A 70 -16.03 -19.64 11.33
C ASN A 70 -17.07 -18.55 11.69
N PHE A 71 -17.46 -18.50 12.97
CA PHE A 71 -18.40 -17.52 13.55
C PHE A 71 -17.81 -16.94 14.85
N PRO A 72 -18.20 -15.71 15.28
CA PRO A 72 -19.17 -14.79 14.66
C PRO A 72 -18.61 -14.03 13.46
N ARG A 73 -19.49 -13.59 12.54
CA ARG A 73 -19.13 -12.81 11.34
C ARG A 73 -20.26 -11.92 10.85
N VAL A 74 -19.90 -10.86 10.14
CA VAL A 74 -20.86 -10.00 9.41
C VAL A 74 -20.89 -10.45 7.95
N LEU A 75 -22.09 -10.75 7.45
CA LEU A 75 -22.35 -11.19 6.09
C LEU A 75 -23.08 -10.09 5.33
N VAL A 76 -22.56 -9.73 4.16
CA VAL A 76 -23.27 -8.87 3.22
C VAL A 76 -23.95 -9.77 2.19
N VAL A 77 -25.27 -9.70 2.10
CA VAL A 77 -26.01 -10.50 1.13
C VAL A 77 -25.80 -9.91 -0.26
N PRO A 78 -25.32 -10.67 -1.25
CA PRO A 78 -25.18 -10.16 -2.61
C PRO A 78 -26.55 -9.77 -3.17
N GLN A 79 -26.68 -8.58 -3.77
CA GLN A 79 -27.87 -8.09 -4.49
C GLN A 79 -29.12 -7.79 -3.65
N ALA A 80 -29.10 -8.09 -2.35
CA ALA A 80 -30.02 -7.55 -1.37
C ALA A 80 -29.20 -6.61 -0.50
N ASP A 81 -29.56 -5.35 -0.33
CA ASP A 81 -28.85 -4.38 0.51
C ASP A 81 -29.02 -4.73 2.01
N GLU A 82 -28.69 -5.97 2.37
CA GLU A 82 -28.96 -6.66 3.62
C GLU A 82 -27.63 -7.07 4.24
N VAL A 83 -27.43 -6.69 5.51
CA VAL A 83 -26.25 -7.02 6.30
C VAL A 83 -26.67 -7.83 7.52
N ILE A 84 -26.07 -9.01 7.70
CA ILE A 84 -26.43 -9.96 8.75
C ILE A 84 -25.22 -10.18 9.66
N ALA A 85 -25.35 -9.83 10.95
CA ALA A 85 -24.41 -10.25 11.98
C ALA A 85 -24.74 -11.68 12.43
N ALA A 86 -24.02 -12.67 11.90
CA ALA A 86 -24.23 -14.08 12.20
C ALA A 86 -23.30 -14.55 13.32
N PHE A 87 -23.87 -15.02 14.43
CA PHE A 87 -23.14 -15.64 15.54
C PHE A 87 -23.07 -17.18 15.42
N GLY A 88 -23.74 -17.76 14.43
CA GLY A 88 -23.75 -19.20 14.16
C GLY A 88 -24.47 -19.52 12.85
N LYS A 89 -24.42 -20.79 12.42
CA LYS A 89 -24.98 -21.24 11.13
C LYS A 89 -26.50 -21.02 11.02
N SER A 90 -27.24 -21.13 12.13
CA SER A 90 -28.69 -20.94 12.18
C SER A 90 -29.12 -19.47 12.02
N ALA A 91 -28.22 -18.52 12.31
CA ALA A 91 -28.51 -17.09 12.21
C ALA A 91 -28.52 -16.56 10.77
N VAL A 92 -28.18 -17.39 9.78
CA VAL A 92 -28.17 -17.00 8.36
C VAL A 92 -29.44 -17.55 7.68
N PRO A 93 -30.34 -16.70 7.16
CA PRO A 93 -31.50 -17.12 6.38
C PRO A 93 -31.12 -17.97 5.17
N ALA A 94 -32.05 -18.80 4.68
CA ALA A 94 -31.79 -19.69 3.54
C ALA A 94 -31.51 -18.91 2.25
N HIS A 95 -32.27 -17.85 1.96
CA HIS A 95 -32.06 -16.99 0.79
C HIS A 95 -30.67 -16.34 0.80
N ALA A 96 -30.25 -15.82 1.95
CA ALA A 96 -28.93 -15.23 2.13
C ALA A 96 -27.81 -16.25 1.95
N ARG A 97 -27.97 -17.47 2.50
CA ARG A 97 -27.01 -18.57 2.31
C ARG A 97 -26.84 -18.92 0.83
N ASP A 98 -27.94 -19.02 0.09
CA ASP A 98 -27.90 -19.40 -1.32
C ASP A 98 -27.30 -18.29 -2.19
N ALA A 99 -27.66 -17.02 -1.92
CA ALA A 99 -27.07 -15.86 -2.59
C ALA A 99 -25.56 -15.77 -2.37
N ILE A 100 -25.09 -15.95 -1.13
CA ILE A 100 -23.65 -15.96 -0.79
C ILE A 100 -22.94 -17.11 -1.49
N LYS A 101 -23.48 -18.33 -1.44
CA LYS A 101 -22.90 -19.50 -2.14
C LYS A 101 -22.79 -19.27 -3.64
N GLN A 102 -23.82 -18.69 -4.26
CA GLN A 102 -23.79 -18.38 -5.69
C GLN A 102 -22.74 -17.32 -6.03
N ALA A 103 -22.63 -16.26 -5.23
CA ALA A 103 -21.60 -15.23 -5.44
C ALA A 103 -20.18 -15.79 -5.29
N GLN A 104 -19.95 -16.61 -4.26
CA GLN A 104 -18.68 -17.30 -4.08
C GLN A 104 -18.35 -18.23 -5.24
N ARG A 105 -19.34 -18.98 -5.73
CA ARG A 105 -19.17 -19.83 -6.92
C ARG A 105 -18.77 -19.01 -8.14
N ARG A 106 -19.46 -17.90 -8.43
CA ARG A 106 -19.13 -17.02 -9.57
C ARG A 106 -17.71 -16.46 -9.45
N GLU A 107 -17.30 -16.07 -8.25
CA GLU A 107 -15.94 -15.58 -8.02
C GLU A 107 -14.89 -16.69 -8.22
N MET A 108 -15.16 -17.90 -7.75
CA MET A 108 -14.26 -19.03 -7.98
C MET A 108 -14.18 -19.45 -9.45
N GLU A 109 -15.30 -19.41 -10.18
CA GLU A 109 -15.32 -19.60 -11.64
C GLU A 109 -14.48 -18.52 -12.34
N ARG A 110 -14.56 -17.25 -11.90
CA ARG A 110 -13.73 -16.15 -12.41
C ARG A 110 -12.24 -16.38 -12.14
N ILE A 111 -11.88 -16.82 -10.94
CA ILE A 111 -10.49 -17.12 -10.58
C ILE A 111 -9.94 -18.29 -11.40
N LEU A 112 -10.74 -19.34 -11.60
CA LEU A 112 -10.39 -20.46 -12.45
C LEU A 112 -10.18 -20.01 -13.91
N TYR A 113 -11.08 -19.18 -14.44
CA TYR A 113 -10.93 -18.58 -15.77
C TYR A 113 -9.62 -17.80 -15.90
N VAL A 114 -9.28 -16.98 -14.90
CA VAL A 114 -7.99 -16.27 -14.88
C VAL A 114 -6.85 -17.27 -14.99
N ALA A 115 -6.80 -18.29 -14.12
CA ALA A 115 -5.73 -19.28 -14.11
C ALA A 115 -5.57 -20.03 -15.44
N MET A 116 -6.68 -20.45 -16.06
CA MET A 116 -6.66 -21.19 -17.32
C MET A 116 -6.26 -20.33 -18.52
N THR A 117 -6.54 -19.03 -18.48
CA THR A 117 -6.21 -18.08 -19.56
C THR A 117 -4.82 -17.46 -19.46
N ARG A 118 -4.01 -17.85 -18.46
CA ARG A 118 -2.64 -17.34 -18.34
C ARG A 118 -1.62 -18.07 -19.23
N ALA A 119 -1.99 -19.22 -19.77
CA ALA A 119 -1.13 -20.01 -20.66
C ALA A 119 -1.18 -19.47 -22.09
N ARG A 120 -0.02 -19.08 -22.64
CA ARG A 120 0.11 -18.68 -24.05
C ARG A 120 0.07 -19.86 -25.00
N HIS A 121 0.67 -20.97 -24.61
CA HIS A 121 0.90 -22.10 -25.51
C HIS A 121 0.46 -23.45 -24.95
N THR A 122 0.61 -23.67 -23.64
CA THR A 122 0.30 -24.98 -23.03
C THR A 122 -0.36 -24.83 -21.67
N LEU A 123 -1.58 -25.34 -21.54
CA LEU A 123 -2.28 -25.47 -20.28
C LEU A 123 -2.28 -26.95 -19.86
N VAL A 124 -1.80 -27.24 -18.66
CA VAL A 124 -1.84 -28.58 -18.06
C VAL A 124 -2.81 -28.55 -16.88
N LEU A 125 -3.82 -29.41 -16.91
CA LEU A 125 -4.77 -29.59 -15.81
C LEU A 125 -4.48 -30.91 -15.11
N ALA A 126 -4.15 -30.87 -13.82
CA ALA A 126 -3.96 -32.09 -13.04
C ALA A 126 -5.31 -32.62 -12.54
N ALA A 127 -5.95 -33.47 -13.35
CA ALA A 127 -7.22 -34.11 -13.00
C ALA A 127 -7.02 -35.26 -12.00
N ASP A 128 -6.81 -34.92 -10.73
CA ASP A 128 -6.44 -35.81 -9.63
C ASP A 128 -7.63 -36.45 -8.91
N ARG A 129 -8.61 -36.91 -9.69
CA ARG A 129 -9.84 -37.52 -9.18
C ARG A 129 -9.57 -38.74 -8.29
N ALA A 130 -8.61 -39.59 -8.69
CA ALA A 130 -8.25 -40.78 -7.93
C ALA A 130 -7.77 -40.48 -6.50
N LEU A 131 -7.32 -39.26 -6.23
CA LEU A 131 -6.80 -38.85 -4.92
C LEU A 131 -7.84 -38.12 -4.06
N PHE A 132 -8.76 -37.38 -4.68
CA PHE A 132 -9.63 -36.43 -3.97
C PHE A 132 -11.14 -36.61 -4.21
N ALA A 133 -11.56 -37.60 -4.99
CA ALA A 133 -12.97 -37.92 -5.12
C ALA A 133 -13.58 -38.36 -3.78
N LYS A 134 -14.89 -38.17 -3.64
CA LYS A 134 -15.70 -38.78 -2.59
C LYS A 134 -15.74 -40.31 -2.79
N ALA A 135 -16.23 -41.04 -1.78
CA ALA A 135 -16.36 -42.50 -1.85
C ALA A 135 -17.26 -42.98 -3.02
N ASP A 136 -18.18 -42.14 -3.47
CA ASP A 136 -19.05 -42.38 -4.63
C ASP A 136 -18.39 -42.05 -5.99
N GLY A 137 -17.12 -41.63 -5.98
CA GLY A 137 -16.37 -41.26 -7.19
C GLY A 137 -16.66 -39.86 -7.74
N THR A 138 -17.51 -39.07 -7.07
CA THR A 138 -17.83 -37.69 -7.48
C THR A 138 -16.86 -36.67 -6.87
N ALA A 139 -16.71 -35.52 -7.53
CA ALA A 139 -15.87 -34.44 -7.00
C ALA A 139 -16.55 -33.72 -5.81
N PRO A 140 -15.78 -33.17 -4.85
CA PRO A 140 -16.30 -32.26 -3.83
C PRO A 140 -16.96 -31.01 -4.42
N ASP A 141 -18.04 -30.52 -3.80
CA ASP A 141 -18.85 -29.41 -4.34
C ASP A 141 -18.09 -28.08 -4.46
N ALA A 142 -17.13 -27.84 -3.57
CA ALA A 142 -16.20 -26.72 -3.62
C ALA A 142 -14.85 -27.17 -4.22
N SER A 143 -14.83 -27.54 -5.50
CA SER A 143 -13.60 -27.92 -6.22
C SER A 143 -13.57 -27.28 -7.61
N LEU A 144 -12.36 -27.13 -8.17
CA LEU A 144 -12.19 -26.61 -9.53
C LEU A 144 -12.95 -27.47 -10.55
N MET A 145 -12.97 -28.79 -10.37
CA MET A 145 -13.69 -29.72 -11.24
C MET A 145 -15.19 -29.45 -11.32
N LYS A 146 -15.83 -29.14 -10.18
CA LYS A 146 -17.26 -28.78 -10.12
C LYS A 146 -17.53 -27.41 -10.73
N TRP A 147 -16.68 -26.42 -10.47
CA TRP A 147 -16.83 -25.08 -11.06
C TRP A 147 -16.54 -25.07 -12.56
N PHE A 148 -15.62 -25.92 -13.02
CA PHE A 148 -15.38 -26.18 -14.44
C PHE A 148 -16.45 -27.08 -15.08
N ARG A 149 -17.44 -27.56 -14.32
CA ARG A 149 -18.53 -28.41 -14.81
C ARG A 149 -18.03 -29.65 -15.57
N SER A 150 -16.97 -30.28 -15.05
CA SER A 150 -16.29 -31.42 -15.67
C SER A 150 -16.42 -32.71 -14.85
N ASP A 151 -17.34 -32.73 -13.89
CA ASP A 151 -17.64 -33.93 -13.13
C ASP A 151 -18.52 -34.93 -13.92
N GLN A 152 -18.72 -36.14 -13.41
CA GLN A 152 -19.51 -37.18 -14.08
C GLN A 152 -20.87 -36.64 -14.55
N GLY A 153 -21.18 -36.82 -15.83
CA GLY A 153 -22.44 -36.37 -16.45
C GLY A 153 -22.56 -34.86 -16.70
N GLN A 154 -21.48 -34.08 -16.50
CA GLN A 154 -21.47 -32.63 -16.76
C GLN A 154 -20.88 -32.28 -18.13
N GLU A 155 -21.24 -31.10 -18.63
CA GLU A 155 -20.95 -30.62 -20.00
C GLU A 155 -19.47 -30.72 -20.40
N ASN A 156 -18.54 -30.39 -19.49
CA ASN A 156 -17.12 -30.34 -19.81
C ASN A 156 -16.38 -31.66 -19.54
N ALA A 157 -17.08 -32.72 -19.11
CA ALA A 157 -16.45 -34.00 -18.76
C ALA A 157 -15.82 -34.68 -19.98
N SER A 158 -16.51 -34.68 -21.13
CA SER A 158 -16.01 -35.24 -22.39
C SER A 158 -14.80 -34.47 -22.93
N HIS A 159 -14.83 -33.14 -22.82
CA HIS A 159 -13.71 -32.28 -23.20
C HIS A 159 -12.46 -32.58 -22.37
N LEU A 160 -12.61 -32.74 -21.05
CA LEU A 160 -11.49 -33.07 -20.17
C LEU A 160 -10.96 -34.50 -20.43
N ALA A 161 -11.85 -35.46 -20.67
CA ALA A 161 -11.48 -36.85 -20.99
C ALA A 161 -10.76 -36.99 -22.34
N GLY A 162 -11.07 -36.12 -23.30
CA GLY A 162 -10.42 -36.08 -24.62
C GLY A 162 -9.04 -35.40 -24.63
N LEU A 163 -8.58 -34.83 -23.52
CA LEU A 163 -7.26 -34.21 -23.44
C LEU A 163 -6.14 -35.26 -23.49
N LYS A 164 -5.04 -34.89 -24.15
CA LYS A 164 -3.84 -35.74 -24.21
C LYS A 164 -3.23 -35.87 -22.81
N THR A 165 -3.06 -37.10 -22.34
CA THR A 165 -2.47 -37.40 -21.02
C THR A 165 -0.95 -37.44 -21.02
N ARG A 166 -0.33 -37.68 -22.18
CA ARG A 166 1.13 -37.61 -22.34
C ARG A 166 1.56 -36.16 -22.58
N ALA A 167 2.37 -35.63 -21.67
CA ALA A 167 2.99 -34.33 -21.86
C ALA A 167 3.89 -34.33 -23.10
N ALA A 168 3.61 -33.43 -24.04
CA ALA A 168 4.44 -33.17 -25.21
C ALA A 168 4.77 -31.68 -25.24
N GLY A 169 6.04 -31.34 -25.50
CA GLY A 169 6.44 -29.94 -25.60
C GLY A 169 5.74 -29.24 -26.77
N CYS A 170 5.22 -28.03 -26.55
CA CYS A 170 4.65 -27.23 -27.63
C CYS A 170 5.75 -26.79 -28.61
N ARG A 171 5.55 -27.11 -29.89
CA ARG A 171 6.50 -26.82 -30.96
C ARG A 171 6.74 -25.31 -31.10
N THR A 172 5.68 -24.51 -31.04
CA THR A 172 5.73 -23.04 -31.10
C THR A 172 6.54 -22.45 -29.95
N THR A 173 6.33 -22.93 -28.72
CA THR A 173 7.12 -22.50 -27.55
C THR A 173 8.59 -22.86 -27.72
N ARG A 174 8.88 -24.09 -28.15
CA ARG A 174 10.25 -24.55 -28.36
C ARG A 174 10.98 -23.75 -29.46
N GLU A 175 10.28 -23.39 -30.53
CA GLU A 175 10.80 -22.55 -31.61
C GLU A 175 11.00 -21.09 -31.15
N HIS A 176 10.08 -20.52 -30.35
CA HIS A 176 10.21 -19.19 -29.77
C HIS A 176 11.47 -19.05 -28.89
N HIS A 177 11.67 -19.98 -27.95
CA HIS A 177 12.84 -19.98 -27.05
C HIS A 177 14.15 -20.24 -27.80
N ARG A 178 14.14 -21.07 -28.85
CA ARG A 178 15.32 -21.28 -29.71
C ARG A 178 15.73 -19.99 -30.43
N ASN A 179 14.75 -19.23 -30.94
CA ASN A 179 15.01 -17.95 -31.60
C ASN A 179 15.47 -16.87 -30.60
N LEU A 180 14.96 -16.89 -29.37
CA LEU A 180 15.39 -15.96 -28.32
C LEU A 180 16.84 -16.20 -27.91
N ALA A 181 17.23 -17.47 -27.71
CA ALA A 181 18.62 -17.85 -27.44
C ALA A 181 19.57 -17.41 -28.57
N HIS A 182 19.18 -17.62 -29.84
CA HIS A 182 19.97 -17.14 -30.99
C HIS A 182 20.12 -15.62 -31.02
N ARG A 183 19.08 -14.85 -30.65
CA ARG A 183 19.15 -13.38 -30.61
C ARG A 183 19.97 -12.85 -29.45
N GLU A 184 19.99 -13.54 -28.30
CA GLU A 184 20.90 -13.21 -27.19
C GLU A 184 22.36 -13.46 -27.57
N ASP A 185 22.64 -14.55 -28.30
CA ASP A 185 23.99 -14.86 -28.81
C ASP A 185 24.45 -13.85 -29.88
N GLU A 186 23.55 -13.39 -30.76
CA GLU A 186 23.87 -12.37 -31.79
C GLU A 186 23.95 -10.93 -31.22
N ALA A 187 23.27 -10.63 -30.11
CA ALA A 187 23.36 -9.33 -29.42
C ALA A 187 24.63 -9.18 -28.57
N GLY A 188 25.51 -10.19 -28.56
CA GLY A 188 26.79 -10.23 -27.85
C GLY A 188 27.92 -9.40 -28.46
N GLN A 189 27.69 -8.13 -28.79
CA GLN A 189 28.72 -7.10 -28.62
C GLN A 189 28.26 -6.16 -27.51
N SER A 190 28.42 -6.65 -26.28
CA SER A 190 28.34 -5.79 -25.10
C SER A 190 29.39 -4.70 -25.29
N VAL A 191 28.97 -3.43 -25.37
CA VAL A 191 29.88 -2.31 -25.26
C VAL A 191 30.54 -2.44 -23.89
N SER A 192 31.81 -2.86 -23.86
CA SER A 192 32.58 -2.93 -22.62
C SER A 192 32.58 -1.53 -22.01
N LEU A 193 31.95 -1.37 -20.84
CA LEU A 193 32.12 -0.17 -20.05
C LEU A 193 33.63 0.01 -19.82
N PRO A 194 34.22 1.18 -20.14
CA PRO A 194 35.66 1.38 -20.02
C PRO A 194 36.01 1.35 -18.54
N SER A 195 36.61 0.26 -18.03
CA SER A 195 36.84 -0.02 -16.59
C SER A 195 37.08 1.25 -15.75
N PRO A 196 36.04 1.90 -15.21
CA PRO A 196 36.22 2.91 -14.19
C PRO A 196 36.25 2.09 -12.91
N ALA A 197 37.46 1.65 -12.54
CA ALA A 197 37.82 0.89 -11.35
C ALA A 197 36.62 0.22 -10.67
N LEU A 198 36.32 -1.02 -11.06
CA LEU A 198 35.35 -1.86 -10.34
C LEU A 198 35.64 -1.84 -8.83
N ASP A 199 36.92 -1.75 -8.46
CA ASP A 199 37.38 -1.53 -7.09
C ASP A 199 36.87 -0.23 -6.46
N THR A 200 36.83 0.89 -7.20
CA THR A 200 36.22 2.15 -6.75
C THR A 200 34.70 2.03 -6.65
N ALA A 201 34.05 1.34 -7.59
CA ALA A 201 32.62 1.10 -7.53
C ALA A 201 32.24 0.21 -6.33
N ILE A 202 33.02 -0.84 -6.05
CA ILE A 202 32.87 -1.71 -4.88
C ILE A 202 33.18 -0.93 -3.59
N ALA A 203 34.27 -0.15 -3.55
CA ALA A 203 34.64 0.65 -2.39
C ALA A 203 33.59 1.73 -2.04
N ARG A 204 32.85 2.22 -3.05
CA ARG A 204 31.78 3.20 -2.88
C ARG A 204 30.38 2.59 -2.97
N ALA A 205 30.26 1.27 -3.08
CA ALA A 205 28.98 0.58 -3.14
C ALA A 205 28.20 0.70 -1.82
N SER A 206 28.88 1.06 -0.73
CA SER A 206 28.25 1.42 0.55
C SER A 206 28.02 2.92 0.72
N ASP A 207 28.48 3.78 -0.21
CA ASP A 207 28.29 5.24 -0.18
C ASP A 207 26.92 5.63 -0.76
N PHE A 208 25.86 4.91 -0.38
CA PHE A 208 24.49 5.34 -0.65
C PHE A 208 24.05 6.34 0.40
N LEU A 209 23.34 7.39 -0.04
CA LEU A 209 22.69 8.32 0.88
C LEU A 209 21.57 7.58 1.61
N LEU A 210 21.66 7.52 2.93
CA LEU A 210 20.55 7.11 3.79
C LEU A 210 19.45 8.16 3.67
N GLN A 211 18.30 7.74 3.16
CA GLN A 211 17.12 8.58 3.03
C GLN A 211 16.28 8.48 4.30
N LEU A 212 16.09 9.62 4.96
CA LEU A 212 15.27 9.78 6.16
C LEU A 212 13.96 10.50 5.79
N ASN A 213 12.87 10.18 6.49
CA ASN A 213 11.60 10.87 6.36
C ASN A 213 11.26 11.67 7.64
N PRO A 214 10.82 12.94 7.54
CA PRO A 214 10.42 13.74 8.70
C PRO A 214 9.42 13.07 9.66
N SER A 215 8.54 12.20 9.17
CA SER A 215 7.58 11.47 10.03
C SER A 215 8.24 10.39 10.91
N GLU A 216 9.42 9.88 10.53
CA GLU A 216 10.15 8.87 11.31
C GLU A 216 10.61 9.43 12.67
N PHE A 217 10.85 10.74 12.74
CA PHE A 217 11.27 11.42 13.96
C PHE A 217 10.19 11.51 15.05
N LEU A 218 8.92 11.23 14.74
CA LEU A 218 7.82 11.23 15.73
C LEU A 218 8.04 10.20 16.84
N SER A 219 8.71 9.09 16.53
CA SER A 219 9.00 8.01 17.48
C SER A 219 10.22 8.28 18.35
N CYS A 220 10.96 9.37 18.08
CA CYS A 220 12.24 9.65 18.72
C CYS A 220 12.14 10.47 20.02
N ASP A 221 10.93 10.81 20.52
CA ASP A 221 10.76 11.52 21.80
C ASP A 221 10.32 10.57 22.94
N PRO A 222 11.24 10.12 23.81
CA PRO A 222 10.92 9.25 24.95
C PRO A 222 10.12 9.96 26.07
N ARG A 223 9.91 11.28 26.00
CA ARG A 223 9.17 12.06 27.01
C ARG A 223 7.65 11.94 26.86
N ILE A 224 7.17 11.44 25.73
CA ILE A 224 5.75 11.21 25.46
C ILE A 224 5.49 9.70 25.57
N GLY A 225 5.25 9.23 26.80
CA GLY A 225 4.85 7.84 27.01
C GLY A 225 3.53 7.52 26.30
N PRO A 226 3.37 6.33 25.69
CA PRO A 226 2.12 5.96 25.04
C PRO A 226 1.02 5.84 26.11
N THR A 227 0.09 6.78 26.14
CA THR A 227 -1.14 6.61 26.94
C THR A 227 -1.94 5.47 26.33
N ASN A 228 -2.22 4.44 27.13
CA ASN A 228 -2.86 3.16 26.79
C ASN A 228 -4.29 3.24 26.19
N ALA A 229 -4.72 4.36 25.61
CA ALA A 229 -6.03 4.50 24.96
C ALA A 229 -6.00 5.16 23.56
N GLN A 230 -4.90 5.77 23.14
CA GLN A 230 -4.80 6.41 21.83
C GLN A 230 -3.35 6.29 21.35
N ILE A 231 -3.01 5.18 20.71
CA ILE A 231 -1.84 5.16 19.84
C ILE A 231 -2.19 6.12 18.72
N TRP A 232 -1.60 7.32 18.72
CA TRP A 232 -1.68 8.29 17.64
C TRP A 232 -1.03 7.67 16.40
N LYS A 233 -1.79 6.83 15.70
CA LYS A 233 -1.38 6.19 14.46
C LYS A 233 -1.59 7.18 13.33
N GLU A 234 -0.65 8.09 13.18
CA GLU A 234 -0.24 8.44 11.83
C GLU A 234 0.72 7.30 11.43
N THR A 235 0.18 6.30 10.73
CA THR A 235 1.01 5.22 10.22
C THR A 235 1.10 5.42 8.73
N ASP A 236 2.29 5.87 8.34
CA ASP A 236 3.01 5.63 7.10
C ASP A 236 2.15 5.08 5.96
N ILE A 237 2.07 5.91 4.92
CA ILE A 237 1.64 5.53 3.58
C ILE A 237 2.76 4.64 2.99
N GLU A 238 3.05 3.52 3.61
CA GLU A 238 3.91 2.48 3.04
C GLU A 238 3.26 1.11 3.26
N PHE A 239 2.38 0.81 2.30
CA PHE A 239 2.23 -0.53 1.73
C PHE A 239 1.81 -1.69 2.65
N ARG A 240 0.90 -1.49 3.62
CA ARG A 240 0.14 -2.63 4.18
C ARG A 240 -1.09 -2.98 3.35
N ALA A 241 -0.87 -3.57 2.18
CA ALA A 241 -1.92 -4.20 1.38
C ALA A 241 -2.42 -5.50 2.04
N ARG A 242 -3.23 -5.38 3.10
CA ARG A 242 -4.18 -6.40 3.61
C ARG A 242 -5.10 -5.93 4.75
N THR A 243 -4.95 -4.71 5.22
CA THR A 243 -5.92 -4.09 6.14
C THR A 243 -6.58 -2.95 5.38
N LEU A 244 -7.91 -2.85 5.41
CA LEU A 244 -8.56 -1.59 4.99
C LEU A 244 -7.89 -0.47 5.81
N PRO A 245 -7.42 0.62 5.18
CA PRO A 245 -6.88 1.74 5.93
C PRO A 245 -7.92 2.18 6.95
N SER A 246 -7.45 2.47 8.17
CA SER A 246 -8.34 2.81 9.28
C SER A 246 -9.25 3.97 8.88
N ALA A 247 -10.42 4.10 9.51
CA ALA A 247 -11.31 5.23 9.24
C ALA A 247 -10.58 6.58 9.43
N ALA A 248 -9.67 6.66 10.41
CA ALA A 248 -8.81 7.82 10.63
C ALA A 248 -7.84 8.08 9.46
N THR A 249 -7.14 7.05 8.98
CA THR A 249 -6.21 7.15 7.83
C THR A 249 -6.93 7.58 6.56
N ARG A 250 -8.09 6.97 6.27
CA ARG A 250 -8.92 7.35 5.11
C ARG A 250 -9.38 8.79 5.19
N TYR A 251 -9.72 9.26 6.39
CA TYR A 251 -10.15 10.63 6.60
C TYR A 251 -9.00 11.62 6.40
N GLY A 252 -7.81 11.31 6.95
CA GLY A 252 -6.59 12.09 6.72
C GLY A 252 -6.30 12.26 5.23
N VAL A 253 -6.17 11.15 4.49
CA VAL A 253 -5.92 11.18 3.04
C VAL A 253 -6.98 11.99 2.29
N TRP A 254 -8.26 11.83 2.65
CA TRP A 254 -9.34 12.62 2.05
C TRP A 254 -9.20 14.12 2.32
N TRP A 255 -8.81 14.51 3.55
CA TRP A 255 -8.61 15.92 3.92
C TRP A 255 -7.45 16.56 3.14
N HIS A 256 -6.31 15.87 3.00
CA HIS A 256 -5.18 16.37 2.23
C HIS A 256 -5.54 16.51 0.74
N GLU A 257 -6.23 15.52 0.17
CA GLU A 257 -6.73 15.60 -1.21
C GLU A 257 -7.69 16.77 -1.44
N LEU A 258 -8.56 17.08 -0.47
CA LEU A 258 -9.40 18.27 -0.49
C LEU A 258 -8.54 19.54 -0.52
N MET A 259 -7.61 19.68 0.43
CA MET A 259 -6.74 20.87 0.56
C MET A 259 -5.86 21.08 -0.67
N ARG A 260 -5.36 20.00 -1.27
CA ARG A 260 -4.60 20.03 -2.53
C ARG A 260 -5.39 20.61 -3.70
N LYS A 261 -6.70 20.31 -3.77
CA LYS A 261 -7.59 20.74 -4.86
C LYS A 261 -8.15 22.15 -4.68
N LEU A 262 -8.04 22.74 -3.50
CA LEU A 262 -8.59 24.07 -3.26
C LEU A 262 -7.93 25.11 -4.18
N PRO A 263 -8.70 25.98 -4.84
CA PRO A 263 -8.15 27.08 -5.61
C PRO A 263 -7.75 28.20 -4.64
N TRP A 264 -6.59 28.10 -4.01
CA TRP A 264 -6.15 28.96 -2.90
C TRP A 264 -6.13 30.47 -3.20
N HIS A 265 -6.04 30.86 -4.48
CA HIS A 265 -6.08 32.27 -4.91
C HIS A 265 -7.48 32.76 -5.33
N ALA A 266 -8.48 31.87 -5.33
CA ALA A 266 -9.86 32.19 -5.64
C ALA A 266 -10.61 32.70 -4.40
N GLU A 267 -11.75 33.37 -4.61
CA GLU A 267 -12.64 33.75 -3.51
C GLU A 267 -13.13 32.52 -2.75
N PRO A 268 -13.29 32.59 -1.41
CA PRO A 268 -13.72 31.45 -0.58
C PRO A 268 -15.05 30.80 -1.02
N ALA A 269 -15.91 31.54 -1.72
CA ALA A 269 -17.14 30.99 -2.29
C ALA A 269 -16.87 29.85 -3.30
N MET A 270 -15.77 29.90 -4.05
CA MET A 270 -15.37 28.83 -4.97
C MET A 270 -14.85 27.59 -4.23
N TRP A 271 -14.33 27.75 -3.01
CA TRP A 271 -13.86 26.62 -2.21
C TRP A 271 -15.02 25.73 -1.75
N GLN A 272 -16.18 26.34 -1.48
CA GLN A 272 -17.38 25.60 -1.08
C GLN A 272 -17.81 24.59 -2.15
N ALA A 273 -17.73 24.96 -3.44
CA ALA A 273 -18.07 24.05 -4.53
C ALA A 273 -17.16 22.81 -4.57
N ILE A 274 -15.84 23.01 -4.39
CA ILE A 274 -14.86 21.91 -4.34
C ILE A 274 -15.07 21.02 -3.11
N PHE A 275 -15.42 21.61 -1.98
CA PHE A 275 -15.80 20.87 -0.78
C PHE A 275 -17.05 20.02 -1.01
N ASP A 276 -18.11 20.60 -1.58
CA ASP A 276 -19.36 19.90 -1.82
C ASP A 276 -19.17 18.71 -2.78
N GLU A 277 -18.35 18.86 -3.81
CA GLU A 277 -17.94 17.77 -4.71
C GLU A 277 -17.14 16.69 -3.95
N SER A 278 -16.15 17.11 -3.15
CA SER A 278 -15.28 16.18 -2.41
C SER A 278 -16.02 15.42 -1.31
N LEU A 279 -17.08 16.01 -0.75
CA LEU A 279 -17.89 15.44 0.33
C LEU A 279 -18.51 14.08 -0.03
N ALA A 280 -18.81 13.84 -1.30
CA ALA A 280 -19.36 12.57 -1.78
C ALA A 280 -18.43 11.36 -1.51
N SER A 281 -17.12 11.62 -1.44
CA SER A 281 -16.10 10.60 -1.16
C SER A 281 -15.62 10.58 0.29
N SER A 282 -16.17 11.45 1.14
CA SER A 282 -15.75 11.57 2.54
C SER A 282 -16.10 10.31 3.35
N PRO A 283 -15.17 9.79 4.18
CA PRO A 283 -15.46 8.70 5.11
C PRO A 283 -16.45 9.08 6.23
N ASP A 284 -16.56 10.38 6.55
CA ASP A 284 -17.47 10.90 7.59
C ASP A 284 -17.95 12.30 7.21
N SER A 285 -19.15 12.37 6.63
CA SER A 285 -19.72 13.62 6.15
C SER A 285 -20.05 14.61 7.27
N SER A 286 -20.43 14.11 8.45
CA SER A 286 -20.77 14.96 9.60
C SER A 286 -19.54 15.69 10.14
N ARG A 287 -18.46 14.92 10.38
CA ARG A 287 -17.16 15.44 10.78
C ARG A 287 -16.60 16.41 9.75
N SER A 288 -16.64 16.02 8.47
CA SER A 288 -16.17 16.86 7.36
C SER A 288 -16.82 18.22 7.31
N LYS A 289 -18.15 18.29 7.44
CA LYS A 289 -18.88 19.57 7.47
C LYS A 289 -18.48 20.43 8.67
N HIS A 290 -18.32 19.82 9.84
CA HIS A 290 -17.92 20.54 11.04
C HIS A 290 -16.48 21.08 10.94
N GLU A 291 -15.52 20.24 10.59
CA GLU A 291 -14.11 20.65 10.46
C GLU A 291 -13.91 21.65 9.30
N TRP A 292 -14.68 21.53 8.21
CA TRP A 292 -14.73 22.52 7.13
C TRP A 292 -15.25 23.89 7.59
N GLN A 293 -16.29 23.92 8.41
CA GLN A 293 -16.79 25.16 9.01
C GLN A 293 -15.73 25.82 9.90
N LEU A 294 -15.03 25.03 10.73
CA LEU A 294 -13.93 25.52 11.56
C LEU A 294 -12.80 26.10 10.70
N PHE A 295 -12.41 25.40 9.64
CA PHE A 295 -11.42 25.87 8.67
C PHE A 295 -11.81 27.18 8.01
N ASN A 296 -13.04 27.30 7.50
CA ASN A 296 -13.52 28.55 6.91
C ASN A 296 -13.52 29.72 7.90
N GLN A 297 -13.90 29.48 9.16
CA GLN A 297 -13.81 30.50 10.21
C GLN A 297 -12.36 30.90 10.49
N TYR A 298 -11.44 29.94 10.50
CA TYR A 298 -10.01 30.19 10.68
C TYR A 298 -9.44 31.04 9.54
N VAL A 299 -9.69 30.66 8.28
CA VAL A 299 -9.20 31.40 7.11
C VAL A 299 -9.79 32.81 7.06
N ALA A 300 -11.09 32.97 7.37
CA ALA A 300 -11.73 34.28 7.40
C ALA A 300 -11.06 35.24 8.40
N ARG A 301 -10.57 34.71 9.54
CA ARG A 301 -9.84 35.49 10.56
C ARG A 301 -8.36 35.71 10.23
N ASN A 302 -7.77 34.86 9.39
CA ASN A 302 -6.32 34.82 9.12
C ASN A 302 -6.00 34.92 7.62
N ARG A 303 -6.77 35.72 6.84
CA ARG A 303 -6.58 35.84 5.39
C ARG A 303 -5.13 36.17 5.00
N ASP A 304 -4.43 36.96 5.82
CA ASP A 304 -3.05 37.36 5.57
C ASP A 304 -2.06 36.19 5.49
N PHE A 305 -2.33 35.06 6.15
CA PHE A 305 -1.48 33.87 6.05
C PHE A 305 -1.54 33.21 4.67
N PHE A 306 -2.64 33.42 3.94
CA PHE A 306 -2.87 32.85 2.62
C PHE A 306 -2.70 33.88 1.48
N ALA A 307 -2.18 35.07 1.79
CA ALA A 307 -1.98 36.16 0.83
C ALA A 307 -0.67 36.05 0.01
N GLY A 308 0.10 34.98 0.20
CA GLY A 308 1.36 34.73 -0.51
C GLY A 308 1.24 33.74 -1.68
N ASN A 309 2.38 33.30 -2.20
CA ASN A 309 2.43 32.20 -3.16
C ASN A 309 2.24 30.88 -2.39
N ILE A 310 1.18 30.15 -2.69
CA ILE A 310 0.82 28.92 -1.99
C ILE A 310 1.22 27.72 -2.84
N LEU A 311 1.96 26.80 -2.24
CA LEU A 311 2.31 25.50 -2.78
C LEU A 311 1.69 24.44 -1.88
N THR A 312 0.83 23.59 -2.44
CA THR A 312 0.29 22.42 -1.75
C THR A 312 1.11 21.19 -2.09
N GLU A 313 1.25 20.28 -1.12
CA GLU A 313 2.02 19.05 -1.27
C GLU A 313 3.43 19.32 -1.84
N MET A 314 4.15 20.29 -1.27
CA MET A 314 5.46 20.72 -1.77
C MET A 314 6.52 19.67 -1.42
N PRO A 315 7.05 18.92 -2.41
CA PRO A 315 8.10 17.96 -2.15
C PRO A 315 9.42 18.69 -1.89
N PHE A 316 10.25 18.13 -1.03
CA PHE A 316 11.63 18.58 -0.87
C PHE A 316 12.57 17.38 -0.71
N PHE A 317 13.80 17.60 -1.14
CA PHE A 317 14.91 16.69 -0.96
C PHE A 317 16.11 17.52 -0.48
N TRP A 318 16.53 17.30 0.76
CA TRP A 318 17.58 18.09 1.39
C TRP A 318 18.69 17.19 1.91
N ARG A 319 19.93 17.54 1.57
CA ARG A 319 21.11 16.80 2.01
C ARG A 319 21.52 17.27 3.40
N ILE A 320 21.43 16.40 4.40
CA ILE A 320 21.86 16.68 5.78
C ILE A 320 23.39 16.68 5.82
N ASN A 321 24.02 15.65 5.26
CA ASN A 321 25.46 15.50 5.16
C ASN A 321 25.83 14.61 3.95
N ASP A 322 27.10 14.20 3.83
CA ASP A 322 27.57 13.40 2.70
C ASP A 322 27.00 11.96 2.65
N ARG A 323 26.31 11.51 3.70
CA ARG A 323 25.75 10.17 3.85
C ARG A 323 24.25 10.14 4.10
N GLU A 324 23.63 11.28 4.40
CA GLU A 324 22.22 11.34 4.80
C GLU A 324 21.48 12.44 4.05
N CYS A 325 20.27 12.12 3.61
CA CYS A 325 19.32 13.07 3.06
C CYS A 325 17.95 12.94 3.75
N LEU A 326 17.24 14.05 3.80
CA LEU A 326 15.87 14.14 4.26
C LEU A 326 14.97 14.35 3.04
N GLU A 327 14.02 13.44 2.83
CA GLU A 327 12.98 13.56 1.81
C GLU A 327 11.61 13.66 2.49
N GLY A 328 10.78 14.58 2.03
CA GLY A 328 9.44 14.72 2.56
C GLY A 328 8.56 15.63 1.72
N VAL A 329 7.30 15.73 2.13
CA VAL A 329 6.29 16.57 1.49
C VAL A 329 5.69 17.49 2.55
N VAL A 330 5.75 18.80 2.32
CA VAL A 330 5.08 19.78 3.18
C VAL A 330 3.67 20.01 2.65
N ASP A 331 2.66 19.77 3.46
CA ASP A 331 1.25 19.84 3.01
C ASP A 331 0.88 21.20 2.41
N LEU A 332 1.29 22.29 3.06
CA LEU A 332 1.10 23.63 2.56
C LEU A 332 2.31 24.51 2.92
N ALA A 333 2.94 25.08 1.89
CA ALA A 333 3.99 26.07 2.03
C ALA A 333 3.52 27.39 1.41
N CYS A 334 3.52 28.45 2.20
CA CYS A 334 3.16 29.80 1.74
C CYS A 334 4.40 30.70 1.78
N PHE A 335 4.82 31.21 0.62
CA PHE A 335 5.88 32.19 0.53
C PHE A 335 5.31 33.59 0.46
N ASN A 336 5.73 34.46 1.38
CA ASN A 336 5.43 35.88 1.33
C ASN A 336 6.58 36.62 0.63
N PRO A 337 6.38 37.15 -0.60
CA PRO A 337 7.47 37.80 -1.34
C PRO A 337 7.94 39.11 -0.70
N LEU A 338 7.06 39.84 -0.01
CA LEU A 338 7.38 41.13 0.62
C LEU A 338 8.28 40.94 1.84
N LYS A 339 8.00 39.92 2.66
CA LYS A 339 8.78 39.59 3.87
C LYS A 339 9.93 38.62 3.59
N ARG A 340 10.00 38.09 2.36
CA ARG A 340 10.90 36.99 1.95
C ARG A 340 10.89 35.84 2.95
N HIS A 341 9.70 35.41 3.35
CA HIS A 341 9.50 34.52 4.49
C HIS A 341 8.57 33.36 4.12
N TRP A 342 8.89 32.15 4.56
CA TRP A 342 8.06 30.96 4.37
C TRP A 342 7.25 30.63 5.61
N LEU A 343 5.97 30.31 5.41
CA LEU A 343 5.12 29.67 6.41
C LEU A 343 4.84 28.25 5.97
N LEU A 344 5.26 27.27 6.77
CA LEU A 344 4.95 25.85 6.55
C LEU A 344 3.82 25.44 7.47
N LEU A 345 2.84 24.76 6.89
CA LEU A 345 1.66 24.26 7.57
C LEU A 345 1.53 22.77 7.26
N ASP A 346 1.28 21.99 8.32
CA ASP A 346 0.91 20.57 8.22
C ASP A 346 -0.50 20.34 8.83
N TRP A 347 -1.33 19.56 8.13
CA TRP A 347 -2.74 19.31 8.49
C TRP A 347 -2.86 18.11 9.41
N LYS A 348 -3.30 18.31 10.65
CA LYS A 348 -3.45 17.22 11.63
C LYS A 348 -4.91 16.87 11.85
N THR A 349 -5.30 15.69 11.35
CA THR A 349 -6.66 15.12 11.47
C THR A 349 -6.87 14.24 12.71
N ASN A 350 -5.97 14.34 13.69
CA ASN A 350 -6.05 13.63 14.95
C ASN A 350 -7.33 14.03 15.72
N GLN A 351 -8.06 13.05 16.28
CA GLN A 351 -9.22 13.29 17.13
C GLN A 351 -8.76 13.67 18.54
N ILE A 352 -8.60 14.96 18.79
CA ILE A 352 -8.20 15.52 20.07
C ILE A 352 -9.29 16.39 20.68
N THR A 353 -9.30 16.48 22.00
CA THR A 353 -10.03 17.53 22.73
C THR A 353 -9.20 18.81 22.80
N PRO A 354 -9.82 19.99 23.03
CA PRO A 354 -9.06 21.25 23.12
C PRO A 354 -7.93 21.26 24.16
N GLY A 355 -8.04 20.47 25.24
CA GLY A 355 -7.02 20.35 26.28
C GLY A 355 -5.80 19.50 25.90
N GLU A 356 -5.84 18.81 24.76
CA GLU A 356 -4.75 17.93 24.28
C GLU A 356 -3.89 18.59 23.19
N THR A 357 -4.20 19.84 22.82
CA THR A 357 -3.50 20.60 21.77
C THR A 357 -2.01 20.76 22.04
N ASP A 358 -1.60 21.03 23.28
CA ASP A 358 -0.17 21.14 23.64
C ASP A 358 0.57 19.81 23.50
N ARG A 359 -0.09 18.69 23.83
CA ARG A 359 0.49 17.35 23.63
C ARG A 359 0.64 17.04 22.15
N LEU A 360 -0.36 17.39 21.34
CA LEU A 360 -0.31 17.24 19.89
C LEU A 360 0.85 18.04 19.28
N ARG A 361 1.03 19.29 19.74
CA ARG A 361 2.14 20.15 19.32
C ARG A 361 3.50 19.54 19.66
N LEU A 362 3.67 19.07 20.89
CA LEU A 362 4.93 18.42 21.28
C LEU A 362 5.18 17.12 20.52
N PHE A 363 4.13 16.35 20.20
CA PHE A 363 4.24 15.12 19.43
C PHE A 363 4.78 15.35 18.01
N TYR A 364 4.35 16.42 17.33
CA TYR A 364 4.81 16.75 15.97
C TYR A 364 6.02 17.68 15.92
N LEU A 365 6.54 18.12 17.07
CA LEU A 365 7.71 18.99 17.14
C LEU A 365 8.93 18.45 16.36
N PRO A 366 9.29 17.14 16.43
CA PRO A 366 10.42 16.60 15.68
C PRO A 366 10.27 16.73 14.16
N GLN A 367 9.09 16.41 13.64
CA GLN A 367 8.76 16.52 12.22
C GLN A 367 8.84 17.98 11.75
N MET A 368 8.26 18.91 12.52
CA MET A 368 8.26 20.33 12.17
C MET A 368 9.65 20.97 12.26
N ALA A 369 10.51 20.49 13.16
CA ALA A 369 11.91 20.90 13.23
C ALA A 369 12.67 20.50 11.96
N ALA A 370 12.46 19.26 11.49
CA ALA A 370 13.05 18.76 10.26
C ALA A 370 12.60 19.55 9.02
N TYR A 371 11.29 19.81 8.89
CA TYR A 371 10.76 20.67 7.80
C TYR A 371 11.33 22.08 7.84
N SER A 372 11.33 22.72 9.02
CA SER A 372 11.85 24.08 9.20
C SER A 372 13.30 24.17 8.72
N LYS A 373 14.14 23.25 9.17
CA LYS A 373 15.57 23.23 8.85
C LYS A 373 15.82 23.02 7.36
N ALA A 374 15.18 22.00 6.77
CA ALA A 374 15.37 21.66 5.37
C ALA A 374 14.96 22.80 4.45
N VAL A 375 13.76 23.36 4.64
CA VAL A 375 13.26 24.44 3.77
C VAL A 375 14.06 25.73 3.97
N ALA A 376 14.45 26.08 5.20
CA ALA A 376 15.27 27.26 5.46
C ALA A 376 16.63 27.17 4.73
N GLU A 377 17.26 25.99 4.76
CA GLU A 377 18.55 25.79 4.12
C GLU A 377 18.47 25.70 2.59
N VAL A 378 17.43 25.06 2.04
CA VAL A 378 17.23 24.96 0.59
C VAL A 378 16.91 26.33 0.00
N THR A 379 16.02 27.09 0.66
CA THR A 379 15.53 28.38 0.12
C THR A 379 16.40 29.57 0.52
N LYS A 380 17.26 29.42 1.52
CA LYS A 380 18.04 30.50 2.15
C LYS A 380 17.16 31.66 2.63
N GLN A 381 15.95 31.34 3.09
CA GLN A 381 14.98 32.30 3.64
C GLN A 381 14.53 31.87 5.05
N PRO A 382 14.07 32.79 5.90
CA PRO A 382 13.49 32.44 7.19
C PRO A 382 12.17 31.67 7.03
N VAL A 383 11.93 30.76 7.97
CA VAL A 383 10.78 29.87 7.99
C VAL A 383 10.07 29.97 9.35
N SER A 384 8.74 30.04 9.34
CA SER A 384 7.90 29.73 10.50
C SER A 384 7.10 28.46 10.21
N THR A 385 6.84 27.67 11.24
CA THR A 385 6.09 26.42 11.09
C THR A 385 4.89 26.39 12.03
N MET A 386 3.83 25.72 11.59
CA MET A 386 2.65 25.44 12.41
C MET A 386 2.00 24.13 12.00
N ILE A 387 1.26 23.53 12.93
CA ILE A 387 0.27 22.51 12.61
C ILE A 387 -1.13 23.08 12.72
N TYR A 388 -2.05 22.66 11.87
CA TYR A 388 -3.47 22.97 11.99
C TYR A 388 -4.24 21.74 12.43
N SER A 389 -4.85 21.79 13.63
CA SER A 389 -5.72 20.72 14.11
C SER A 389 -7.12 20.88 13.53
N THR A 390 -7.54 19.96 12.67
CA THR A 390 -8.85 20.01 12.03
C THR A 390 -9.99 19.81 13.03
N ALA A 391 -9.79 18.94 14.03
CA ALA A 391 -10.76 18.66 15.08
C ALA A 391 -11.07 19.88 15.98
N THR A 392 -10.09 20.76 16.21
CA THR A 392 -10.25 21.93 17.11
C THR A 392 -10.34 23.27 16.37
N GLY A 393 -9.99 23.31 15.09
CA GLY A 393 -9.95 24.53 14.30
C GLY A 393 -8.84 25.50 14.68
N ARG A 394 -7.78 25.00 15.35
CA ARG A 394 -6.69 25.83 15.89
C ARG A 394 -5.39 25.59 15.15
N SER A 395 -4.66 26.68 14.89
CA SER A 395 -3.25 26.65 14.48
C SER A 395 -2.34 26.67 15.70
N LEU A 396 -1.35 25.77 15.74
CA LEU A 396 -0.37 25.65 16.81
C LEU A 396 1.01 25.96 16.23
N PHE A 397 1.55 27.14 16.58
CA PHE A 397 2.84 27.61 16.11
C PHE A 397 3.99 27.01 16.93
N TYR A 398 5.16 26.97 16.31
CA TYR A 398 6.40 26.56 16.95
C TYR A 398 7.39 27.73 17.02
N ASP A 399 8.02 27.88 18.18
CA ASP A 399 9.07 28.88 18.36
C ASP A 399 10.35 28.46 17.63
N ALA A 400 11.03 29.40 16.97
CA ALA A 400 12.24 29.12 16.21
C ALA A 400 13.34 28.46 17.08
N GLU A 401 13.58 28.99 18.29
CA GLU A 401 14.55 28.40 19.23
C GLU A 401 14.15 26.99 19.70
N GLN A 402 12.85 26.68 19.73
CA GLN A 402 12.39 25.34 20.07
C GLN A 402 12.68 24.36 18.93
N LEU A 403 12.40 24.77 17.68
CA LEU A 403 12.68 23.98 16.48
C LEU A 403 14.18 23.73 16.31
N ASP A 404 15.01 24.75 16.50
CA ASP A 404 16.46 24.63 16.37
C ASP A 404 17.03 23.66 17.41
N ARG A 405 16.61 23.77 18.68
CA ARG A 405 17.03 22.84 19.74
C ARG A 405 16.59 21.41 19.46
N GLU A 406 15.37 21.23 18.94
CA GLU A 406 14.89 19.89 18.60
C GLU A 406 15.64 19.31 17.40
N TRP A 407 15.94 20.12 16.38
CA TRP A 407 16.76 19.67 15.24
C TRP A 407 18.16 19.24 15.68
N GLU A 408 18.81 20.00 16.55
CA GLU A 408 20.11 19.63 17.12
C GLU A 408 20.05 18.30 17.90
N ARG A 409 18.93 18.04 18.58
CA ARG A 409 18.68 16.74 19.24
C ARG A 409 18.52 15.61 18.22
N LEU A 410 17.77 15.83 17.13
CA LEU A 410 17.55 14.82 16.09
C LEU A 410 18.84 14.47 15.37
N ARG A 411 19.65 15.48 15.02
CA ARG A 411 20.97 15.29 14.40
C ARG A 411 21.98 14.56 15.29
N ALA A 412 21.73 14.47 16.59
CA ALA A 412 22.58 13.71 17.51
C ALA A 412 22.13 12.24 17.66
N LEU A 413 20.97 11.87 17.13
CA LEU A 413 20.39 10.51 17.19
C LEU A 413 20.64 9.70 15.92
N THR A 414 20.76 10.40 14.78
CA THR A 414 21.29 9.92 13.50
C THR A 414 22.80 10.04 13.50
#